data_AF-A0A942D3K9-F1
#
_entry.id   AF-A0A942D3K9-F1
#
_cell.length_a   1.000
_cell.length_b   1.000
_cell.length_c   1.000
_cell.angle_alpha   90.00
_cell.angle_beta   90.00
_cell.angle_gamma   90.00
#
_symmetry.space_group_name_H-M   'P 1'
#
loop_
_entity.id
_entity.type
_entity.pdbx_description
1 polymer ?
#
loop_
_entity_poly.entity_id
_entity_poly.type
_entity_poly.pdbx_seq_one_letter_code
_entity_poly.pdbx_strand_id
1 'polypeptide(L)'
;CRSCGHHWGCPNCDVSLIVHRGSRRLVCHHCAHVERAPEACPECGSTTLSQAGAGTERVEALLREQLEPMPVFRLDSDTAAARGAHARILAQFGEAPSAVLVGTQMVAKGHDFPEVTLSAILDADATLRFPDFRAEERTFAMVAQLAGRSGRGAAGGEVIVQTLAPTAASIEHAARHDAAGFLAGELERRRALHYPPFSQLVRINFASEEERRLEEAATGVARELRGALPGGAELLGPAPMFRVRNRHRRRIMIKANAREATIEAVRRVVERRAADRSLRAVAIGVDVDPQ
;
A
#
# COMPACT_ATOMS: atom_id res chain seq x y z
N CYS A 1 10.84 -18.72 4.44
CA CYS A 1 10.87 -20.19 4.54
C CYS A 1 9.54 -20.57 5.18
N ARG A 2 8.77 -21.48 4.58
CA ARG A 2 7.48 -21.87 5.18
C ARG A 2 7.65 -22.66 6.48
N SER A 3 8.76 -23.37 6.64
CA SER A 3 8.97 -24.25 7.79
C SER A 3 9.45 -23.50 9.04
N CYS A 4 10.40 -22.57 8.92
CA CYS A 4 10.99 -21.88 10.07
C CYS A 4 10.78 -20.35 10.10
N GLY A 5 10.10 -19.78 9.10
CA GLY A 5 9.87 -18.33 9.03
C GLY A 5 11.06 -17.48 8.57
N HIS A 6 12.25 -18.06 8.33
CA HIS A 6 13.40 -17.32 7.81
C HIS A 6 13.06 -16.54 6.53
N HIS A 7 13.45 -15.28 6.45
CA HIS A 7 13.21 -14.42 5.30
C HIS A 7 14.54 -13.96 4.68
N TRP A 8 14.54 -13.78 3.36
CA TRP A 8 15.68 -13.24 2.63
C TRP A 8 15.51 -11.73 2.50
N GLY A 9 16.35 -10.97 3.18
CA GLY A 9 16.36 -9.51 3.14
C GLY A 9 17.13 -8.97 1.93
N CYS A 10 16.71 -7.83 1.40
CA CYS A 10 17.50 -7.12 0.39
C CYS A 10 18.71 -6.45 1.07
N PRO A 11 19.94 -6.57 0.53
CA PRO A 11 21.11 -5.88 1.10
C PRO A 11 21.02 -4.35 1.00
N ASN A 12 20.19 -3.86 0.08
CA ASN A 12 20.07 -2.43 -0.25
C ASN A 12 18.80 -1.77 0.30
N CYS A 13 17.85 -2.55 0.82
CA CYS A 13 16.53 -2.07 1.27
C CYS A 13 16.08 -2.86 2.50
N ASP A 14 15.36 -2.23 3.42
CA ASP A 14 14.84 -2.92 4.62
C ASP A 14 13.52 -3.65 4.30
N VAL A 15 13.58 -4.53 3.29
CA VAL A 15 12.45 -5.30 2.75
C VAL A 15 12.88 -6.73 2.45
N SER A 16 11.93 -7.65 2.45
CA SER A 16 12.19 -9.02 1.96
C SER A 16 12.23 -9.08 0.43
N LEU A 17 13.08 -9.96 -0.10
CA LEU A 17 13.13 -10.28 -1.53
C LEU A 17 11.93 -11.16 -1.92
N ILE A 18 11.42 -10.96 -3.14
CA ILE A 18 10.33 -11.75 -3.72
C ILE A 18 10.92 -12.91 -4.52
N VAL A 19 10.44 -14.14 -4.28
CA VAL A 19 10.88 -15.32 -5.03
C VAL A 19 10.13 -15.44 -6.36
N HIS A 20 10.86 -15.34 -7.47
CA HIS A 20 10.38 -15.57 -8.83
C HIS A 20 10.66 -17.02 -9.22
N ARG A 21 9.64 -17.89 -9.08
CA ARG A 21 9.80 -19.35 -9.25
C ARG A 21 10.19 -19.74 -10.68
N GLY A 22 9.58 -19.13 -11.69
CA GLY A 22 9.86 -19.42 -13.10
C GLY A 22 11.31 -19.16 -13.50
N SER A 23 11.96 -18.17 -12.87
CA SER A 23 13.36 -17.81 -13.16
C SER A 23 14.36 -18.24 -12.07
N ARG A 24 13.91 -18.95 -11.02
CA ARG A 24 14.69 -19.34 -9.82
C ARG A 24 15.52 -18.19 -9.22
N ARG A 25 14.91 -17.01 -9.10
CA ARG A 25 15.56 -15.79 -8.59
C ARG A 25 14.83 -15.22 -7.37
N LEU A 26 15.57 -14.50 -6.55
CA LEU A 26 15.04 -13.58 -5.54
C LEU A 26 15.23 -12.16 -6.07
N VAL A 27 14.17 -11.34 -6.05
CA VAL A 27 14.17 -10.00 -6.65
C VAL A 27 13.64 -8.97 -5.67
N CYS A 28 14.35 -7.85 -5.54
CA CYS A 28 13.85 -6.66 -4.86
C CYS A 28 13.15 -5.75 -5.88
N HIS A 29 11.83 -5.58 -5.75
CA HIS A 29 11.09 -4.66 -6.64
C HIS A 29 11.35 -3.17 -6.35
N HIS A 30 11.97 -2.84 -5.21
CA HIS A 30 12.31 -1.46 -4.90
C HIS A 30 13.62 -1.00 -5.56
N CYS A 31 14.67 -1.83 -5.55
CA CYS A 31 16.00 -1.46 -6.08
C CYS A 31 16.48 -2.32 -7.26
N ALA A 32 15.68 -3.26 -7.74
CA ALA A 32 16.02 -4.22 -8.79
C ALA A 32 17.24 -5.12 -8.46
N HIS A 33 17.61 -5.26 -7.18
CA HIS A 33 18.58 -6.28 -6.75
C HIS A 33 18.06 -7.67 -7.09
N VAL A 34 18.93 -8.51 -7.67
CA VAL A 34 18.62 -9.88 -8.07
C VAL A 34 19.69 -10.81 -7.53
N GLU A 35 19.26 -11.92 -6.96
CA GLU A 35 20.14 -13.02 -6.57
C GLU A 35 19.50 -14.37 -6.88
N ARG A 36 20.29 -15.44 -6.86
CA ARG A 36 19.80 -16.79 -7.12
C ARG A 36 18.96 -17.26 -5.93
N ALA A 37 17.79 -17.83 -6.20
CA ALA A 37 17.01 -18.47 -5.15
C ALA A 37 17.74 -19.73 -4.64
N PRO A 38 17.92 -19.88 -3.31
CA PRO A 38 18.61 -21.04 -2.77
C PRO A 38 17.77 -22.31 -2.99
N GLU A 39 18.42 -23.47 -3.01
CA GLU A 39 17.72 -24.75 -3.18
C GLU A 39 17.08 -25.23 -1.87
N ALA A 40 17.66 -24.82 -0.74
CA ALA A 40 17.18 -25.09 0.61
C ALA A 40 17.34 -23.87 1.50
N CYS A 41 16.50 -23.78 2.54
CA CYS A 41 16.61 -22.75 3.56
C CYS A 41 17.93 -22.92 4.34
N PRO A 42 18.74 -21.87 4.51
CA PRO A 42 20.01 -21.98 5.23
C PRO A 42 19.83 -22.28 6.72
N GLU A 43 18.68 -21.93 7.31
CA GLU A 43 18.40 -22.11 8.74
C GLU A 43 17.87 -23.51 9.10
N CYS A 44 17.08 -24.13 8.23
CA CYS A 44 16.37 -25.39 8.57
C CYS A 44 16.45 -26.47 7.49
N GLY A 45 17.17 -26.24 6.39
CA GLY A 45 17.30 -27.20 5.29
C GLY A 45 16.04 -27.42 4.45
N SER A 46 14.90 -26.82 4.80
CA SER A 46 13.66 -26.96 4.04
C SER A 46 13.78 -26.42 2.62
N THR A 47 13.40 -27.20 1.62
CA THR A 47 13.31 -26.79 0.20
C THR A 47 12.08 -25.93 -0.08
N THR A 48 11.26 -25.68 0.94
CA THR A 48 9.96 -25.05 0.78
C THR A 48 10.05 -23.52 0.91
N LEU A 49 10.37 -22.88 -0.21
CA LEU A 49 10.34 -21.42 -0.37
C LEU A 49 8.96 -20.94 -0.83
N SER A 50 8.45 -19.89 -0.18
CA SER A 50 7.23 -19.20 -0.59
C SER A 50 7.44 -17.70 -0.58
N GLN A 51 6.72 -17.02 -1.46
CA GLN A 51 6.44 -15.60 -1.31
C GLN A 51 5.57 -15.40 -0.06
N ALA A 52 5.74 -14.25 0.61
CA ALA A 52 4.76 -13.79 1.59
C ALA A 52 3.57 -13.16 0.85
N GLY A 53 2.35 -13.45 1.29
CA GLY A 53 1.10 -13.02 0.66
C GLY A 53 0.46 -14.05 -0.27
N ALA A 54 -0.85 -13.94 -0.47
CA ALA A 54 -1.59 -14.65 -1.52
C ALA A 54 -1.34 -13.95 -2.86
N GLY A 55 -0.10 -14.00 -3.35
CA GLY A 55 0.24 -13.42 -4.66
C GLY A 55 -0.72 -13.91 -5.73
N THR A 56 -1.18 -13.01 -6.60
CA THR A 56 -2.13 -13.27 -7.70
C THR A 56 -1.73 -14.49 -8.53
N GLU A 57 -0.42 -14.71 -8.72
CA GLU A 57 0.14 -15.90 -9.39
C GLU A 57 -0.17 -17.22 -8.69
N ARG A 58 -0.10 -17.24 -7.35
CA ARG A 58 -0.39 -18.45 -6.57
C ARG A 58 -1.88 -18.77 -6.61
N VAL A 59 -2.71 -17.74 -6.51
CA VAL A 59 -4.17 -17.86 -6.60
C VAL A 59 -4.56 -18.37 -7.99
N GLU A 60 -4.02 -17.77 -9.04
CA GLU A 60 -4.19 -18.20 -10.43
C GLU A 60 -3.81 -19.67 -10.63
N ALA A 61 -2.64 -20.09 -10.16
CA ALA A 61 -2.18 -21.48 -10.30
C ALA A 61 -3.11 -22.49 -9.60
N LEU A 62 -3.54 -22.19 -8.37
CA LEU A 62 -4.47 -23.04 -7.63
C LEU A 62 -5.84 -23.12 -8.29
N LEU A 63 -6.37 -21.99 -8.77
CA LEU A 63 -7.66 -21.96 -9.44
C LEU A 63 -7.64 -22.72 -10.76
N ARG A 64 -6.56 -22.62 -11.54
CA ARG A 64 -6.42 -23.41 -12.78
C ARG A 64 -6.47 -24.90 -12.53
N GLU A 65 -5.81 -25.37 -11.46
CA GLU A 65 -5.82 -26.79 -11.08
C GLU A 65 -7.19 -27.25 -10.60
N GLN A 66 -7.90 -26.43 -9.82
CA GLN A 66 -9.16 -26.83 -9.18
C GLN A 66 -10.40 -26.64 -10.07
N LEU A 67 -10.33 -25.75 -11.07
CA LEU A 67 -11.49 -25.31 -11.85
C LEU A 67 -11.42 -25.72 -13.32
N GLU A 68 -10.47 -26.56 -13.71
CA GLU A 68 -10.36 -27.06 -15.09
C GLU A 68 -11.70 -27.70 -15.54
N PRO A 69 -12.24 -27.36 -16.73
CA PRO A 69 -11.65 -26.59 -17.84
C PRO A 69 -11.94 -25.08 -17.84
N MET A 70 -12.44 -24.48 -16.75
CA MET A 70 -12.77 -23.06 -16.70
C MET A 70 -11.53 -22.15 -16.86
N PRO A 71 -11.54 -21.19 -17.80
CA PRO A 71 -10.45 -20.23 -17.97
C PRO A 71 -10.19 -19.36 -16.73
N VAL A 72 -8.91 -19.17 -16.41
CA VAL A 72 -8.46 -18.25 -15.35
C VAL A 72 -7.54 -17.19 -15.96
N PHE A 73 -7.97 -15.94 -15.85
CA PHE A 73 -7.24 -14.75 -16.28
C PHE A 73 -6.60 -14.06 -15.08
N ARG A 74 -5.42 -13.46 -15.27
CA ARG A 74 -4.72 -12.67 -14.23
C ARG A 74 -4.55 -11.22 -14.69
N LEU A 75 -4.89 -10.27 -13.82
CA LEU A 75 -4.72 -8.84 -14.04
C LEU A 75 -4.09 -8.15 -12.82
N ASP A 76 -2.82 -7.81 -12.97
CA ASP A 76 -2.00 -7.10 -11.98
C ASP A 76 -0.96 -6.24 -12.69
N SER A 77 -0.13 -5.52 -11.92
CA SER A 77 0.87 -4.61 -12.46
C SER A 77 1.88 -5.29 -13.40
N ASP A 78 2.21 -6.56 -13.16
CA ASP A 78 3.18 -7.30 -13.95
C ASP A 78 2.58 -7.73 -15.29
N THR A 79 1.36 -8.29 -15.27
CA THR A 79 0.64 -8.71 -16.48
C THR A 79 0.16 -7.51 -17.33
N ALA A 80 -0.12 -6.38 -16.69
CA ALA A 80 -0.54 -5.14 -17.36
C ALA A 80 0.62 -4.28 -17.88
N ALA A 81 1.88 -4.65 -17.63
CA ALA A 81 3.04 -3.83 -17.99
C ALA A 81 3.20 -3.61 -19.51
N ALA A 82 2.78 -4.58 -20.32
CA ALA A 82 2.82 -4.47 -21.78
C ALA A 82 1.70 -3.58 -22.32
N ARG A 83 2.02 -2.70 -23.28
CA ARG A 83 1.06 -1.77 -23.89
C ARG A 83 -0.15 -2.54 -24.45
N GLY A 84 -1.34 -2.20 -23.96
CA GLY A 84 -2.60 -2.82 -24.38
C GLY A 84 -2.91 -4.20 -23.78
N ALA A 85 -2.03 -4.77 -22.94
CA ALA A 85 -2.29 -6.06 -22.30
C ALA A 85 -3.52 -6.02 -21.40
N HIS A 86 -3.68 -4.94 -20.63
CA HIS A 86 -4.83 -4.71 -19.76
C HIS A 86 -6.17 -4.82 -20.50
N ALA A 87 -6.34 -4.07 -21.60
CA ALA A 87 -7.58 -4.08 -22.38
C ALA A 87 -7.84 -5.46 -23.02
N ARG A 88 -6.78 -6.15 -23.45
CA ARG A 88 -6.89 -7.48 -24.06
C ARG A 88 -7.40 -8.53 -23.06
N ILE A 89 -6.84 -8.55 -21.84
CA ILE A 89 -7.24 -9.50 -20.79
C ILE A 89 -8.72 -9.30 -20.42
N LEU A 90 -9.16 -8.04 -20.29
CA LEU A 90 -10.54 -7.72 -19.97
C LEU A 90 -11.51 -8.08 -21.10
N ALA A 91 -11.12 -7.87 -22.36
CA ALA A 91 -11.91 -8.29 -23.50
C ALA A 91 -12.07 -9.82 -23.54
N GLN A 92 -10.97 -10.57 -23.38
CA GLN A 92 -11.00 -12.04 -23.34
C GLN A 92 -11.84 -12.58 -22.18
N PHE A 93 -11.80 -11.93 -21.01
CA PHE A 93 -12.63 -12.30 -19.88
C PHE A 93 -14.13 -12.05 -20.16
N GLY A 94 -14.47 -10.89 -20.74
CA GLY A 94 -15.86 -10.55 -21.07
C GLY A 94 -16.46 -11.39 -22.21
N GLU A 95 -15.64 -11.92 -23.11
CA GLU A 95 -16.09 -12.83 -24.18
C GLU A 95 -16.25 -14.29 -23.71
N ALA A 96 -15.68 -14.65 -22.56
CA ALA A 96 -15.74 -16.01 -22.06
C ALA A 96 -17.13 -16.31 -21.46
N PRO A 97 -17.77 -17.45 -21.81
CA PRO A 97 -19.08 -17.79 -21.27
C PRO A 97 -19.05 -18.10 -19.77
N SER A 98 -17.89 -18.53 -19.25
CA SER A 98 -17.61 -18.73 -17.83
C SER A 98 -16.10 -18.64 -17.63
N ALA A 99 -15.66 -17.83 -16.67
CA ALA A 99 -14.24 -17.62 -16.38
C ALA A 99 -14.03 -17.02 -14.98
N VAL A 100 -12.79 -17.07 -14.50
CA VAL A 100 -12.35 -16.37 -13.29
C VAL A 100 -11.31 -15.31 -13.63
N LEU A 101 -11.48 -14.10 -13.09
CA LEU A 101 -10.49 -13.03 -13.18
C LEU A 101 -9.86 -12.81 -11.81
N VAL A 102 -8.57 -13.11 -11.70
CA VAL A 102 -7.75 -12.89 -10.50
C VAL A 102 -6.98 -11.60 -10.67
N GLY A 103 -6.92 -10.76 -9.65
CA GLY A 103 -6.06 -9.59 -9.72
C GLY A 103 -6.00 -8.77 -8.46
N THR A 104 -5.31 -7.64 -8.55
CA THR A 104 -5.25 -6.66 -7.47
C THR A 104 -6.41 -5.67 -7.59
N GLN A 105 -6.37 -4.56 -6.84
CA GLN A 105 -7.34 -3.46 -6.94
C GLN A 105 -7.55 -2.93 -8.38
N MET A 106 -6.69 -3.28 -9.33
CA MET A 106 -6.87 -2.98 -10.75
C MET A 106 -8.14 -3.63 -11.35
N VAL A 107 -8.49 -4.86 -10.95
CA VAL A 107 -9.68 -5.55 -11.44
C VAL A 107 -10.96 -4.78 -11.10
N ALA A 108 -10.96 -4.14 -9.93
CA ALA A 108 -12.11 -3.41 -9.44
C ALA A 108 -12.24 -1.99 -10.04
N LYS A 109 -11.36 -1.51 -10.93
CA LYS A 109 -11.40 -0.13 -11.45
C LYS A 109 -11.92 -0.08 -12.89
N GLY A 110 -12.85 0.83 -13.19
CA GLY A 110 -13.19 1.24 -14.56
C GLY A 110 -13.93 0.23 -15.46
N HIS A 111 -14.13 -1.03 -15.01
CA HIS A 111 -14.75 -2.08 -15.83
C HIS A 111 -15.95 -2.73 -15.11
N ASP A 112 -17.07 -2.83 -15.81
CA ASP A 112 -18.31 -3.41 -15.31
C ASP A 112 -18.59 -4.67 -16.14
N PHE A 113 -18.73 -5.82 -15.48
CA PHE A 113 -19.07 -7.09 -16.11
C PHE A 113 -20.39 -7.55 -15.50
N PRO A 114 -21.54 -7.25 -16.14
CA PRO A 114 -22.87 -7.55 -15.61
C PRO A 114 -23.08 -9.04 -15.28
N GLU A 115 -22.34 -9.91 -15.95
CA GLU A 115 -22.36 -11.37 -15.80
C GLU A 115 -21.58 -11.86 -14.56
N VAL A 116 -20.84 -10.99 -13.88
CA VAL A 116 -20.12 -11.35 -12.66
C VAL A 116 -21.09 -11.42 -11.49
N THR A 117 -21.41 -12.65 -11.10
CA THR A 117 -22.32 -12.99 -9.99
C THR A 117 -21.60 -13.34 -8.69
N LEU A 118 -20.28 -13.59 -8.72
CA LEU A 118 -19.49 -13.86 -7.52
C LEU A 118 -18.20 -13.04 -7.55
N SER A 119 -17.86 -12.44 -6.43
CA SER A 119 -16.55 -11.79 -6.24
C SER A 119 -15.98 -12.05 -4.86
N ALA A 120 -14.67 -12.13 -4.77
CA ALA A 120 -14.00 -12.46 -3.52
C ALA A 120 -12.80 -11.53 -3.25
N ILE A 121 -12.73 -11.01 -2.03
CA ILE A 121 -11.53 -10.33 -1.49
C ILE A 121 -10.82 -11.34 -0.61
N LEU A 122 -9.68 -11.85 -1.07
CA LEU A 122 -8.95 -12.92 -0.37
C LEU A 122 -8.08 -12.42 0.81
N ASP A 123 -7.73 -11.13 0.81
CA ASP A 123 -6.87 -10.53 1.83
C ASP A 123 -7.28 -9.06 2.09
N ALA A 124 -8.38 -8.87 2.82
CA ALA A 124 -8.79 -7.52 3.23
C ALA A 124 -7.85 -6.90 4.28
N ASP A 125 -7.17 -7.76 5.06
CA ASP A 125 -6.22 -7.34 6.10
C ASP A 125 -5.02 -6.58 5.54
N ALA A 126 -4.58 -6.91 4.32
CA ALA A 126 -3.51 -6.17 3.64
C ALA A 126 -3.79 -4.66 3.55
N THR A 127 -5.05 -4.26 3.34
CA THR A 127 -5.45 -2.85 3.34
C THR A 127 -5.77 -2.36 4.75
N LEU A 128 -6.51 -3.15 5.53
CA LEU A 128 -7.00 -2.77 6.85
C LEU A 128 -5.88 -2.51 7.87
N ARG A 129 -4.80 -3.29 7.79
CA ARG A 129 -3.65 -3.20 8.72
C ARG A 129 -2.51 -2.35 8.18
N PHE A 130 -2.70 -1.71 7.04
CA PHE A 130 -1.69 -0.81 6.51
C PHE A 130 -1.51 0.38 7.46
N PRO A 131 -0.29 0.80 7.81
CA PRO A 131 -0.04 1.86 8.79
C PRO A 131 -0.31 3.26 8.20
N ASP A 132 -1.57 3.51 7.86
CA ASP A 132 -2.12 4.74 7.32
C ASP A 132 -3.47 4.98 8.01
N PHE A 133 -3.73 6.23 8.42
CA PHE A 133 -4.98 6.56 9.09
C PHE A 133 -6.21 6.36 8.19
N ARG A 134 -6.02 6.29 6.87
CA ARG A 134 -7.08 6.01 5.88
C ARG A 134 -7.28 4.51 5.61
N ALA A 135 -6.61 3.61 6.32
CA ALA A 135 -6.69 2.17 6.07
C ALA A 135 -8.11 1.61 6.18
N GLU A 136 -8.88 2.04 7.19
CA GLU A 136 -10.28 1.63 7.34
C GLU A 136 -11.17 2.19 6.22
N GLU A 137 -11.00 3.47 5.86
CA GLU A 137 -11.74 4.08 4.74
C GLU A 137 -11.47 3.37 3.43
N ARG A 138 -10.20 3.06 3.13
CA ARG A 138 -9.81 2.34 1.90
C ARG A 138 -10.36 0.92 1.89
N THR A 139 -10.36 0.23 3.03
CA THR A 139 -10.94 -1.11 3.16
C THR A 139 -12.44 -1.06 2.94
N PHE A 140 -13.16 -0.14 3.59
CA PHE A 140 -14.60 0.06 3.38
C PHE A 140 -14.90 0.33 1.90
N ALA A 141 -14.18 1.28 1.29
CA ALA A 141 -14.37 1.64 -0.11
C ALA A 141 -14.10 0.47 -1.06
N MET A 142 -13.08 -0.34 -0.81
CA MET A 142 -12.76 -1.53 -1.60
C MET A 142 -13.90 -2.56 -1.56
N VAL A 143 -14.40 -2.89 -0.35
CA VAL A 143 -15.49 -3.86 -0.17
C VAL A 143 -16.78 -3.32 -0.80
N ALA A 144 -17.15 -2.07 -0.51
CA ALA A 144 -18.35 -1.43 -1.03
C ALA A 144 -18.30 -1.29 -2.57
N GLN A 145 -17.15 -0.95 -3.14
CA GLN A 145 -16.96 -0.85 -4.59
C GLN A 145 -17.09 -2.20 -5.27
N LEU A 146 -16.56 -3.27 -4.67
CA LEU A 146 -16.71 -4.61 -5.21
C LEU A 146 -18.17 -5.06 -5.15
N ALA A 147 -18.81 -4.90 -3.98
CA ALA A 147 -20.24 -5.21 -3.79
C ALA A 147 -21.16 -4.38 -4.69
N GLY A 148 -20.78 -3.15 -5.05
CA GLY A 148 -21.53 -2.35 -6.02
C GLY A 148 -21.34 -2.77 -7.47
N ARG A 149 -20.32 -3.58 -7.81
CA ARG A 149 -20.05 -4.07 -9.16
C ARG A 149 -20.62 -5.46 -9.37
N SER A 150 -20.44 -6.34 -8.40
CA SER A 150 -20.98 -7.69 -8.39
C SER A 150 -22.48 -7.61 -8.14
N GLY A 151 -23.29 -8.11 -9.08
CA GLY A 151 -24.75 -8.18 -8.89
C GLY A 151 -25.58 -6.98 -9.36
N ARG A 152 -25.05 -6.12 -10.24
CA ARG A 152 -25.89 -5.16 -10.99
C ARG A 152 -26.80 -5.86 -12.02
N GLY A 153 -26.45 -7.07 -12.45
CA GLY A 153 -27.26 -7.88 -13.34
C GLY A 153 -28.53 -8.40 -12.67
N ALA A 154 -29.52 -8.79 -13.47
CA ALA A 154 -30.80 -9.33 -12.97
C ALA A 154 -30.64 -10.60 -12.10
N ALA A 155 -29.52 -11.30 -12.22
CA ALA A 155 -29.20 -12.50 -11.44
C ALA A 155 -28.74 -12.21 -10.00
N GLY A 156 -28.51 -10.92 -9.65
CA GLY A 156 -27.88 -10.56 -8.38
C GLY A 156 -26.42 -10.99 -8.30
N GLY A 157 -25.81 -10.86 -7.13
CA GLY A 157 -24.43 -11.26 -6.93
C GLY A 157 -24.06 -11.41 -5.45
N GLU A 158 -23.01 -12.17 -5.20
CA GLU A 158 -22.45 -12.43 -3.89
C GLU A 158 -21.02 -11.87 -3.81
N VAL A 159 -20.69 -11.29 -2.65
CA VAL A 159 -19.33 -10.85 -2.33
C VAL A 159 -18.83 -11.54 -1.07
N ILE A 160 -17.74 -12.29 -1.23
CA ILE A 160 -17.05 -12.97 -0.12
C ILE A 160 -15.86 -12.12 0.30
N VAL A 161 -15.77 -11.79 1.59
CA VAL A 161 -14.64 -11.06 2.15
C VAL A 161 -13.91 -11.94 3.16
N GLN A 162 -12.68 -12.30 2.84
CA GLN A 162 -11.79 -13.02 3.74
C GLN A 162 -10.97 -12.01 4.56
N THR A 163 -11.14 -12.07 5.88
CA THR A 163 -10.39 -11.26 6.82
C THR A 163 -10.20 -11.96 8.18
N LEU A 164 -9.12 -11.62 8.86
CA LEU A 164 -8.84 -11.96 10.26
C LEU A 164 -9.57 -11.03 11.24
N ALA A 165 -10.16 -9.92 10.78
CA ALA A 165 -10.86 -8.95 11.60
C ALA A 165 -12.31 -8.70 11.09
N PRO A 166 -13.19 -9.73 11.11
CA PRO A 166 -14.53 -9.63 10.54
C PRO A 166 -15.43 -8.60 11.26
N THR A 167 -15.12 -8.28 12.51
CA THR A 167 -15.84 -7.29 13.33
C THR A 167 -15.25 -5.87 13.21
N ALA A 168 -14.30 -5.64 12.30
CA ALA A 168 -13.80 -4.30 12.05
C ALA A 168 -14.92 -3.42 11.47
N ALA A 169 -15.03 -2.17 11.91
CA ALA A 169 -16.10 -1.26 11.50
C ALA A 169 -16.20 -1.13 9.98
N SER A 170 -15.06 -1.02 9.29
CA SER A 170 -15.01 -0.96 7.82
C SER A 170 -15.62 -2.20 7.14
N ILE A 171 -15.52 -3.39 7.74
CA ILE A 171 -16.07 -4.64 7.18
C ILE A 171 -17.56 -4.73 7.48
N GLU A 172 -17.98 -4.53 8.72
CA GLU A 172 -19.40 -4.65 9.12
C GLU A 172 -20.29 -3.64 8.40
N HIS A 173 -19.86 -2.38 8.33
CA HIS A 173 -20.63 -1.35 7.63
C HIS A 173 -20.62 -1.58 6.12
N ALA A 174 -19.51 -2.04 5.53
CA ALA A 174 -19.48 -2.31 4.10
C ALA A 174 -20.40 -3.49 3.72
N ALA A 175 -20.45 -4.55 4.54
CA ALA A 175 -21.34 -5.68 4.34
C ALA A 175 -22.83 -5.29 4.39
N ARG A 176 -23.18 -4.21 5.11
CA ARG A 176 -24.54 -3.67 5.21
C ARG A 176 -24.80 -2.51 4.24
N HIS A 177 -23.84 -2.16 3.39
CA HIS A 177 -23.87 -0.95 2.56
C HIS A 177 -24.13 0.35 3.36
N ASP A 178 -23.72 0.38 4.63
CA ASP A 178 -23.97 1.48 5.55
C ASP A 178 -22.81 2.49 5.56
N ALA A 179 -22.72 3.27 4.48
CA ALA A 179 -21.70 4.32 4.38
C ALA A 179 -21.88 5.43 5.42
N ALA A 180 -23.12 5.75 5.79
CA ALA A 180 -23.41 6.83 6.73
C ALA A 180 -22.94 6.46 8.15
N GLY A 181 -23.22 5.24 8.61
CA GLY A 181 -22.75 4.74 9.90
C GLY A 181 -21.23 4.63 9.96
N PHE A 182 -20.58 4.12 8.91
CA PHE A 182 -19.12 4.09 8.83
C PHE A 182 -18.52 5.50 8.95
N LEU A 183 -19.01 6.45 8.14
CA LEU A 183 -18.49 7.81 8.11
C LEU A 183 -18.70 8.54 9.44
N ALA A 184 -19.81 8.30 10.14
CA ALA A 184 -20.06 8.94 11.43
C ALA A 184 -18.95 8.60 12.44
N GLY A 185 -18.65 7.31 12.63
CA GLY A 185 -17.60 6.87 13.55
C GLY A 185 -16.20 7.25 13.07
N GLU A 186 -15.94 7.15 11.77
CA GLU A 186 -14.63 7.51 11.20
C GLU A 186 -14.35 9.02 11.36
N LEU A 187 -15.32 9.89 11.08
CA LEU A 187 -15.16 11.34 11.23
C LEU A 187 -15.00 11.74 12.70
N GLU A 188 -15.66 11.07 13.64
CA GLU A 188 -15.45 11.30 15.07
C GLU A 188 -14.00 11.02 15.47
N ARG A 189 -13.46 9.85 15.08
CA ARG A 189 -12.06 9.48 15.34
C ARG A 189 -11.09 10.47 14.70
N ARG A 190 -11.31 10.84 13.44
CA ARG A 190 -10.43 11.80 12.74
C ARG A 190 -10.45 13.17 13.39
N ARG A 191 -11.61 13.62 13.89
CA ARG A 191 -11.70 14.88 14.63
C ARG A 191 -10.90 14.81 15.92
N ALA A 192 -11.08 13.74 16.71
CA ALA A 192 -10.37 13.55 17.97
C ALA A 192 -8.85 13.45 17.81
N LEU A 193 -8.39 12.84 16.71
CA LEU A 193 -6.96 12.62 16.42
C LEU A 193 -6.33 13.68 15.50
N HIS A 194 -7.06 14.75 15.19
CA HIS A 194 -6.63 15.84 14.30
C HIS A 194 -6.13 15.33 12.93
N TYR A 195 -6.95 14.53 12.26
CA TYR A 195 -6.73 14.08 10.88
C TYR A 195 -7.72 14.74 9.89
N PRO A 196 -7.38 14.80 8.59
CA PRO A 196 -8.28 15.30 7.56
C PRO A 196 -9.66 14.62 7.59
N PRO A 197 -10.77 15.36 7.43
CA PRO A 197 -10.82 16.74 6.96
C PRO A 197 -10.71 17.82 8.06
N PHE A 198 -10.50 17.44 9.33
CA PHE A 198 -10.49 18.38 10.46
C PHE A 198 -9.15 19.07 10.69
N SER A 199 -8.11 18.61 10.00
CA SER A 199 -6.79 19.24 9.96
C SER A 199 -6.18 19.09 8.57
N GLN A 200 -5.11 19.83 8.33
CA GLN A 200 -4.24 19.64 7.18
C GLN A 200 -2.98 18.90 7.58
N LEU A 201 -2.45 18.14 6.62
CA LEU A 201 -1.24 17.37 6.79
C LEU A 201 -0.14 17.96 5.90
N VAL A 202 1.03 18.21 6.49
CA VAL A 202 2.25 18.50 5.73
C VAL A 202 3.30 17.45 6.09
N ARG A 203 3.76 16.73 5.08
CA ARG A 203 4.75 15.66 5.22
C ARG A 203 6.08 16.12 4.66
N ILE A 204 7.13 15.98 5.45
CA ILE A 204 8.50 16.24 5.01
C ILE A 204 9.25 14.91 5.02
N ASN A 205 9.76 14.50 3.87
CA ASN A 205 10.55 13.30 3.71
C ASN A 205 12.02 13.68 3.50
N PHE A 206 12.90 12.96 4.17
CA PHE A 206 14.35 13.11 4.08
C PHE A 206 14.94 11.80 3.56
N ALA A 207 15.93 11.86 2.68
CA ALA A 207 16.64 10.68 2.21
C ALA A 207 18.13 10.96 1.91
N SER A 208 19.02 10.09 2.41
CA SER A 208 20.48 10.21 2.22
C SER A 208 21.13 8.83 2.31
N GLU A 209 22.26 8.64 1.64
CA GLU A 209 23.14 7.48 1.88
C GLU A 209 23.92 7.63 3.19
N GLU A 210 24.18 8.88 3.62
CA GLU A 210 24.85 9.19 4.89
C GLU A 210 23.82 9.37 6.02
N GLU A 211 23.70 8.37 6.90
CA GLU A 211 22.74 8.35 8.01
C GLU A 211 22.95 9.49 9.02
N ARG A 212 24.20 9.79 9.39
CA ARG A 212 24.50 10.88 10.34
C ARG A 212 24.03 12.24 9.81
N ARG A 213 24.29 12.54 8.53
CA ARG A 213 23.84 13.80 7.92
C ARG A 213 22.32 13.85 7.77
N LEU A 214 21.68 12.71 7.52
CA LEU A 214 20.22 12.61 7.48
C LEU A 214 19.60 12.97 8.84
N GLU A 215 20.17 12.42 9.93
CA GLU A 215 19.74 12.70 11.29
C GLU A 215 19.88 14.21 11.61
N GLU A 216 21.04 14.77 11.31
CA GLU A 216 21.33 16.20 11.52
C GLU A 216 20.35 17.11 10.77
N ALA A 217 20.09 16.80 9.49
CA ALA A 217 19.14 17.54 8.68
C ALA A 217 17.72 17.45 9.24
N ALA A 218 17.22 16.24 9.49
CA ALA A 218 15.85 16.00 9.92
C ALA A 218 15.59 16.60 11.31
N THR A 219 16.51 16.40 12.26
CA THR A 219 16.40 16.94 13.62
C THR A 219 16.59 18.45 13.64
N GLY A 220 17.45 19.00 12.79
CA GLY A 220 17.61 20.45 12.59
C GLY A 220 16.32 21.11 12.10
N VAL A 221 15.71 20.56 11.04
CA VAL A 221 14.42 21.05 10.50
C VAL A 221 13.32 20.93 11.55
N ALA A 222 13.19 19.80 12.25
CA ALA A 222 12.19 19.61 13.28
C ALA A 222 12.32 20.64 14.43
N ARG A 223 13.56 20.92 14.87
CA ARG A 223 13.82 21.88 15.94
C ARG A 223 13.36 23.29 15.56
N GLU A 224 13.69 23.76 14.36
CA GLU A 224 13.26 25.08 13.88
C GLU A 224 11.74 25.16 13.70
N LEU A 225 11.13 24.12 13.15
CA LEU A 225 9.68 24.09 12.95
C LEU A 225 8.90 24.16 14.27
N ARG A 226 9.40 23.54 15.35
CA ARG A 226 8.75 23.65 16.67
C ARG A 226 8.61 25.10 17.16
N GLY A 227 9.51 26.01 16.75
CA GLY A 227 9.42 27.43 17.08
C GLY A 227 8.72 28.29 16.02
N ALA A 228 8.61 27.81 14.78
CA ALA A 228 8.08 28.57 13.65
C ALA A 228 6.62 28.23 13.29
N LEU A 229 6.13 27.07 13.73
CA LEU A 229 4.77 26.63 13.43
C LEU A 229 3.73 27.47 14.18
N PRO A 230 2.54 27.69 13.57
CA PRO A 230 1.45 28.40 14.22
C PRO A 230 0.92 27.62 15.44
N GLY A 231 0.30 28.34 16.37
CA GLY A 231 -0.34 27.73 17.55
C GLY A 231 -1.35 26.63 17.18
N GLY A 232 -1.33 25.53 17.92
CA GLY A 232 -2.20 24.37 17.67
C GLY A 232 -1.70 23.42 16.58
N ALA A 233 -0.56 23.68 15.94
CA ALA A 233 0.08 22.71 15.06
C ALA A 233 0.81 21.62 15.88
N GLU A 234 0.65 20.37 15.46
CA GLU A 234 1.35 19.22 16.03
C GLU A 234 2.45 18.75 15.07
N LEU A 235 3.68 18.61 15.57
CA LEU A 235 4.81 18.07 14.82
C LEU A 235 5.17 16.68 15.34
N LEU A 236 4.99 15.67 14.49
CA LEU A 236 5.33 14.28 14.73
C LEU A 236 6.66 13.92 14.04
N GLY A 237 7.58 13.31 14.79
CA GLY A 237 8.90 12.93 14.31
C GLY A 237 10.03 13.92 14.66
N PRO A 238 11.18 13.83 13.98
CA PRO A 238 11.47 13.00 12.82
C PRO A 238 11.54 11.51 13.16
N ALA A 239 10.81 10.67 12.44
CA ALA A 239 10.80 9.21 12.64
C ALA A 239 11.61 8.51 11.52
N PRO A 240 12.36 7.44 11.84
CA PRO A 240 13.02 6.61 10.83
C PRO A 240 11.98 5.88 9.96
N MET A 241 12.33 5.69 8.70
CA MET A 241 11.56 4.94 7.71
C MET A 241 12.45 3.84 7.14
N PHE A 242 11.86 2.76 6.63
CA PHE A 242 12.60 1.69 5.93
C PHE A 242 13.55 2.24 4.86
N ARG A 243 14.80 1.78 4.90
CA ARG A 243 15.82 2.09 3.90
C ARG A 243 15.40 1.56 2.55
N VAL A 244 15.62 2.35 1.49
CA VAL A 244 15.33 1.96 0.11
C VAL A 244 16.46 2.45 -0.79
N ARG A 245 16.97 1.56 -1.66
CA ARG A 245 18.06 1.85 -2.62
C ARG A 245 19.29 2.46 -1.93
N ASN A 246 19.74 1.85 -0.82
CA ASN A 246 20.85 2.31 0.04
C ASN A 246 20.66 3.69 0.68
N ARG A 247 19.47 4.29 0.58
CA ARG A 247 19.18 5.58 1.20
C ARG A 247 18.41 5.37 2.48
N HIS A 248 19.00 5.79 3.59
CA HIS A 248 18.33 5.98 4.87
C HIS A 248 17.25 7.05 4.70
N ARG A 249 16.13 6.89 5.40
CA ARG A 249 14.97 7.77 5.24
C ARG A 249 14.41 8.18 6.59
N ARG A 250 13.99 9.44 6.68
CA ARG A 250 13.28 9.98 7.83
C ARG A 250 12.06 10.77 7.38
N ARG A 251 11.06 10.87 8.25
CA ARG A 251 9.84 11.60 7.98
C ARG A 251 9.43 12.47 9.16
N ILE A 252 8.98 13.68 8.85
CA ILE A 252 8.22 14.53 9.76
C ILE A 252 6.79 14.60 9.21
N MET A 253 5.81 14.52 10.10
CA MET A 253 4.40 14.78 9.79
C MET A 253 3.93 15.95 10.65
N ILE A 254 3.31 16.93 10.01
CA ILE A 254 2.75 18.11 10.68
C ILE A 254 1.24 18.07 10.48
N LYS A 255 0.50 18.19 11.58
CA LYS A 255 -0.96 18.38 11.59
C LYS A 255 -1.25 19.82 11.98
N ALA A 256 -2.00 20.56 11.18
CA ALA A 256 -2.32 21.95 11.50
C ALA A 256 -3.64 22.41 10.87
N ASN A 257 -4.30 23.37 11.51
CA ASN A 257 -5.51 23.99 10.96
C ASN A 257 -5.21 25.29 10.18
N ALA A 258 -4.11 25.97 10.51
CA ALA A 258 -3.68 27.20 9.86
C ALA A 258 -2.82 26.91 8.61
N ARG A 259 -3.45 26.39 7.56
CA ARG A 259 -2.82 25.95 6.30
C ARG A 259 -1.70 26.85 5.81
N GLU A 260 -2.02 28.10 5.50
CA GLU A 260 -1.09 29.02 4.82
C GLU A 260 0.10 29.35 5.71
N ALA A 261 -0.15 29.62 7.00
CA ALA A 261 0.91 29.87 7.98
C ALA A 261 1.83 28.65 8.14
N THR A 262 1.28 27.44 8.17
CA THR A 262 2.06 26.20 8.24
C THR A 262 2.90 25.99 6.98
N ILE A 263 2.33 26.13 5.79
CA ILE A 263 3.06 25.99 4.52
C ILE A 263 4.20 27.01 4.45
N GLU A 264 3.95 28.26 4.82
CA GLU A 264 4.95 29.31 4.80
C GLU A 264 6.06 29.09 5.85
N ALA A 265 5.72 28.59 7.05
CA ALA A 265 6.72 28.20 8.04
C ALA A 265 7.60 27.06 7.53
N VAL A 266 6.99 26.01 6.95
CA VAL A 266 7.70 24.88 6.37
C VAL A 266 8.61 25.31 5.24
N ARG A 267 8.10 26.11 4.30
CA ARG A 267 8.86 26.65 3.17
C ARG A 267 10.09 27.40 3.65
N ARG A 268 9.93 28.37 4.56
CA ARG A 268 11.03 29.18 5.09
C ARG A 268 12.11 28.36 5.77
N VAL A 269 11.75 27.36 6.58
CA VAL A 269 12.72 26.50 7.27
C VAL A 269 13.43 25.57 6.28
N VAL A 270 12.68 24.93 5.38
CA VAL A 270 13.25 23.98 4.42
C VAL A 270 14.16 24.67 3.42
N GLU A 271 13.79 25.83 2.86
CA GLU A 271 14.64 26.59 1.94
C GLU A 271 15.97 27.01 2.61
N ARG A 272 15.91 27.52 3.84
CA ARG A 272 17.09 27.89 4.62
C ARG A 272 18.02 26.70 4.85
N ARG A 273 17.46 25.55 5.24
CA ARG A 273 18.23 24.33 5.52
C ARG A 273 18.77 23.67 4.26
N ALA A 274 18.03 23.72 3.15
CA ALA A 274 18.49 23.23 1.87
C ALA A 274 19.65 24.08 1.30
N ALA A 275 19.73 25.37 1.66
CA ALA A 275 20.85 26.24 1.29
C ALA A 275 22.15 25.95 2.07
N ASP A 276 22.07 25.23 3.20
CA ASP A 276 23.24 24.83 3.98
C ASP A 276 24.08 23.80 3.21
N ARG A 277 25.32 24.17 2.89
CA ARG A 277 26.24 23.31 2.12
C ARG A 277 26.53 21.99 2.83
N SER A 278 26.47 21.95 4.16
CA SER A 278 26.68 20.72 4.95
C SER A 278 25.60 19.66 4.71
N LEU A 279 24.41 20.07 4.22
CA LEU A 279 23.26 19.20 4.01
C LEU A 279 23.00 18.84 2.54
N ARG A 280 23.91 19.19 1.61
CA ARG A 280 23.76 18.93 0.16
C ARG A 280 23.54 17.46 -0.21
N ALA A 281 23.99 16.52 0.61
CA ALA A 281 23.80 15.08 0.39
C ALA A 281 22.39 14.58 0.75
N VAL A 282 21.60 15.40 1.46
CA VAL A 282 20.26 15.03 1.93
C VAL A 282 19.21 15.55 0.96
N ALA A 283 18.45 14.64 0.36
CA ALA A 283 17.26 15.00 -0.40
C ALA A 283 16.12 15.30 0.59
N ILE A 284 15.51 16.48 0.45
CA ILE A 284 14.36 16.92 1.25
C ILE A 284 13.18 17.13 0.30
N GLY A 285 12.06 16.45 0.55
CA GLY A 285 10.83 16.60 -0.21
C GLY A 285 9.68 16.98 0.72
N VAL A 286 8.89 17.98 0.32
CA VAL A 286 7.69 18.43 1.04
C VAL A 286 6.46 18.03 0.24
N ASP A 287 5.46 17.50 0.94
CA ASP A 287 4.20 17.02 0.38
C ASP A 287 3.05 17.58 1.23
N VAL A 288 2.23 18.43 0.62
CA VAL A 288 1.10 19.09 1.27
C VAL A 288 -0.15 18.31 0.92
N ASP A 289 -0.95 18.00 1.94
CA ASP A 289 -2.15 17.16 1.83
C ASP A 289 -1.83 15.76 1.24
N PRO A 290 -0.85 15.02 1.82
CA PRO A 290 -0.43 13.72 1.33
C PRO A 290 -1.63 12.75 1.26
N GLN A 291 -1.73 12.07 0.12
CA GLN A 291 -2.74 11.06 -0.17
C GLN A 291 -2.33 9.67 0.29
#